data_AF-A0A9W9FFT2-F1
#
_entry.id   AF-A0A9W9FFT2-F1
#
_cell.length_a   1.000
_cell.length_b   1.000
_cell.length_c   1.000
_cell.angle_alpha   90.00
_cell.angle_beta   90.00
_cell.angle_gamma   90.00
#
_symmetry.space_group_name_H-M   'P 1'
#
loop_
_entity.id
_entity.type
_entity.pdbx_description
1 polymer ?
#
loop_
_entity_poly.entity_id
_entity_poly.type
_entity_poly.pdbx_seq_one_letter_code
_entity_poly.pdbx_strand_id
1 'polypeptide(L)'
;MGEDTESALRGIQIFLDAQAMSAVSGFGLRHAAYWIALRQEIITAFSKQRTFRLPLGPCEPYRSFEPADDYVWADRLVIHCADVLQYCFGSEEEHLPDTHTQPQFGSSMGILHPVPPTDMRIARYDELVSFESLWSELGPPSFKPIYTREPDRSRGEVFPELWYLNNCHVAGLQFLELARILLVVYNPKLPRLGPSQRTAMRSVDRKVRSIVLRLCGMALSNQHSPPGLVTASVAIGMCGDRFTERIEQEALLGVLAKLGDEHAYPTFSTQELLKRAWGWDGYDGSE
;
A
#
# COMPACT_ATOMS: atom_id res chain seq x y z
N MET A 1 -20.68 14.30 -6.69
CA MET A 1 -19.78 15.45 -6.48
C MET A 1 -18.35 14.89 -6.38
N GLY A 2 -17.67 14.73 -7.51
CA GLY A 2 -16.38 14.00 -7.58
C GLY A 2 -15.56 14.24 -8.85
N GLU A 3 -15.94 15.24 -9.67
CA GLU A 3 -15.23 15.57 -10.91
C GLU A 3 -14.09 16.58 -10.68
N ASP A 4 -14.25 17.52 -9.73
CA ASP A 4 -13.23 18.56 -9.47
C ASP A 4 -11.92 18.03 -8.87
N THR A 5 -11.97 16.95 -8.09
CA THR A 5 -10.76 16.34 -7.50
C THR A 5 -9.88 15.66 -8.55
N GLU A 6 -10.46 15.13 -9.62
CA GLU A 6 -9.67 14.48 -10.67
C GLU A 6 -8.93 15.49 -11.55
N SER A 7 -9.55 16.66 -11.82
CA SER A 7 -8.90 17.75 -12.54
C SER A 7 -7.72 18.34 -11.75
N ALA A 8 -7.92 18.56 -10.43
CA ALA A 8 -6.85 19.03 -9.55
C ALA A 8 -5.67 18.03 -9.46
N LEU A 9 -5.96 16.74 -9.36
CA LEU A 9 -4.94 15.69 -9.35
C LEU A 9 -4.17 15.61 -10.68
N ARG A 10 -4.84 15.76 -11.83
CA ARG A 10 -4.18 15.84 -13.14
C ARG A 10 -3.29 17.08 -13.27
N GLY A 11 -3.73 18.22 -12.76
CA GLY A 11 -2.93 19.45 -12.75
C GLY A 11 -1.66 19.32 -11.91
N ILE A 12 -1.77 18.73 -10.72
CA ILE A 12 -0.63 18.41 -9.84
C ILE A 12 0.32 17.44 -10.55
N GLN A 13 -0.22 16.41 -11.21
CA GLN A 13 0.58 15.41 -11.92
C GLN A 13 1.43 16.01 -13.04
N ILE A 14 0.85 16.84 -13.92
CA ILE A 14 1.57 17.49 -15.02
C ILE A 14 2.73 18.36 -14.50
N PHE A 15 2.50 19.10 -13.41
CA PHE A 15 3.53 19.96 -12.82
C PHE A 15 4.66 19.15 -12.18
N LEU A 16 4.33 18.04 -11.54
CA LEU A 16 5.33 17.16 -10.94
C LEU A 16 6.16 16.46 -12.00
N ASP A 17 5.55 15.96 -13.08
CA ASP A 17 6.28 15.31 -14.17
C ASP A 17 7.34 16.24 -14.77
N ALA A 18 6.99 17.51 -14.97
CA ALA A 18 7.91 18.52 -15.48
C ALA A 18 9.07 18.87 -14.51
N GLN A 19 8.93 18.58 -13.22
CA GLN A 19 9.90 18.95 -12.18
C GLN A 19 10.47 17.76 -11.40
N ALA A 20 10.08 16.52 -11.72
CA ALA A 20 10.31 15.35 -10.88
C ALA A 20 11.79 15.11 -10.61
N MET A 21 12.63 15.14 -11.65
CA MET A 21 14.08 14.95 -11.49
C MET A 21 14.70 16.00 -10.54
N SER A 22 14.32 17.27 -10.70
CA SER A 22 14.82 18.36 -9.85
C SER A 22 14.22 18.34 -8.44
N ALA A 23 13.00 17.82 -8.28
CA ALA A 23 12.35 17.67 -6.99
C ALA A 23 12.99 16.55 -6.17
N VAL A 24 13.26 15.40 -6.80
CA VAL A 24 13.85 14.23 -6.14
C VAL A 24 15.32 14.48 -5.79
N SER A 25 16.09 15.12 -6.67
CA SER A 25 17.52 15.38 -6.44
C SER A 25 17.81 16.54 -5.49
N GLY A 26 16.80 17.30 -5.08
CA GLY A 26 16.95 18.51 -4.27
C GLY A 26 16.51 18.34 -2.82
N PHE A 27 16.69 19.40 -2.03
CA PHE A 27 16.14 19.52 -0.68
C PHE A 27 15.15 20.70 -0.64
N GLY A 28 14.21 20.69 0.32
CA GLY A 28 13.27 21.80 0.55
C GLY A 28 11.86 21.56 0.00
N LEU A 29 11.10 22.64 -0.21
CA LEU A 29 9.64 22.58 -0.44
C LEU A 29 9.25 21.75 -1.67
N ARG A 30 10.04 21.81 -2.74
CA ARG A 30 9.79 21.05 -3.97
C ARG A 30 9.91 19.54 -3.73
N HIS A 31 10.92 19.13 -2.98
CA HIS A 31 11.13 17.74 -2.58
C HIS A 31 9.97 17.25 -1.71
N ALA A 32 9.56 18.06 -0.71
CA ALA A 32 8.43 17.73 0.14
C ALA A 32 7.11 17.61 -0.65
N ALA A 33 6.85 18.53 -1.58
CA ALA A 33 5.67 18.50 -2.43
C ALA A 33 5.62 17.26 -3.32
N TYR A 34 6.77 16.84 -3.88
CA TYR A 34 6.87 15.59 -4.64
C TYR A 34 6.44 14.39 -3.81
N TRP A 35 6.98 14.24 -2.59
CA TRP A 35 6.64 13.11 -1.74
C TRP A 35 5.20 13.13 -1.22
N ILE A 36 4.61 14.31 -1.02
CA ILE A 36 3.18 14.41 -0.70
C ILE A 36 2.34 13.88 -1.85
N ALA A 37 2.62 14.33 -3.07
CA ALA A 37 1.87 13.91 -4.23
C ALA A 37 2.08 12.44 -4.60
N LEU A 38 3.31 11.92 -4.42
CA LEU A 38 3.60 10.50 -4.59
C LEU A 38 2.75 9.64 -3.65
N ARG A 39 2.71 9.99 -2.36
CA ARG A 39 1.89 9.28 -1.36
C ARG A 39 0.40 9.41 -1.66
N GLN A 40 -0.08 10.58 -2.08
CA GLN A 40 -1.47 10.77 -2.52
C GLN A 40 -1.82 9.92 -3.74
N GLU A 41 -0.90 9.81 -4.71
CA GLU A 41 -1.07 8.96 -5.87
C GLU A 41 -1.13 7.48 -5.48
N ILE A 42 -0.26 7.00 -4.58
CA ILE A 42 -0.32 5.62 -4.08
C ILE A 42 -1.67 5.33 -3.43
N ILE A 43 -2.13 6.20 -2.54
CA ILE A 43 -3.44 6.05 -1.88
C ILE A 43 -4.58 6.05 -2.91
N THR A 44 -4.51 6.92 -3.91
CA THR A 44 -5.53 7.02 -4.96
C THR A 44 -5.52 5.79 -5.87
N ALA A 45 -4.35 5.32 -6.28
CA ALA A 45 -4.18 4.14 -7.13
C ALA A 45 -4.63 2.86 -6.41
N PHE A 46 -4.29 2.71 -5.12
CA PHE A 46 -4.77 1.62 -4.27
C PHE A 46 -6.30 1.63 -4.15
N SER A 47 -6.89 2.77 -3.80
CA SER A 47 -8.34 2.92 -3.60
C SER A 47 -9.14 2.71 -4.90
N LYS A 48 -8.66 3.29 -6.01
CA LYS A 48 -9.34 3.21 -7.30
C LYS A 48 -8.97 1.97 -8.11
N GLN A 49 -8.08 1.11 -7.60
CA GLN A 49 -7.55 -0.08 -8.28
C GLN A 49 -7.09 0.22 -9.71
N ARG A 50 -6.32 1.30 -9.86
CA ARG A 50 -5.85 1.78 -11.16
C ARG A 50 -4.33 1.80 -11.22
N THR A 51 -3.82 1.84 -12.45
CA THR A 51 -2.39 2.02 -12.71
C THR A 51 -1.86 3.25 -11.98
N PHE A 52 -0.69 3.08 -11.36
CA PHE A 52 0.09 4.15 -10.76
C PHE A 52 0.75 4.97 -11.86
N ARG A 53 0.54 6.30 -11.87
CA ARG A 53 0.86 7.12 -13.06
C ARG A 53 2.05 8.06 -12.90
N LEU A 54 2.67 8.14 -11.73
CA LEU A 54 3.84 9.01 -11.55
C LEU A 54 5.12 8.31 -12.02
N PRO A 55 6.04 9.03 -12.68
CA PRO A 55 7.30 8.47 -13.13
C PRO A 55 8.18 8.14 -11.91
N LEU A 56 8.57 6.87 -11.78
CA LEU A 56 9.48 6.39 -10.74
C LEU A 56 10.95 6.41 -11.16
N GLY A 57 11.26 6.76 -12.40
CA GLY A 57 12.64 6.88 -12.91
C GLY A 57 13.53 7.79 -12.04
N PRO A 58 13.07 8.99 -11.62
CA PRO A 58 13.82 9.85 -10.70
C PRO A 58 14.09 9.22 -9.32
N CYS A 59 13.33 8.21 -8.93
CA CYS A 59 13.42 7.58 -7.61
C CYS A 59 14.33 6.35 -7.57
N GLU A 60 15.10 6.08 -8.61
CA GLU A 60 16.06 4.97 -8.63
C GLU A 60 17.00 4.92 -7.41
N PRO A 61 17.51 6.04 -6.87
CA PRO A 61 18.33 6.02 -5.65
C PRO A 61 17.63 5.44 -4.40
N TYR A 62 16.30 5.38 -4.41
CA TYR A 62 15.48 4.84 -3.31
C TYR A 62 15.19 3.34 -3.46
N ARG A 63 15.85 2.63 -4.39
CA ARG A 63 15.81 1.16 -4.48
C ARG A 63 17.01 0.48 -3.82
N SER A 64 17.95 1.27 -3.30
CA SER A 64 19.11 0.80 -2.55
C SER A 64 18.75 0.38 -1.12
N PHE A 65 19.52 -0.55 -0.54
CA PHE A 65 19.51 -0.88 0.90
C PHE A 65 20.76 -0.37 1.63
N GLU A 66 21.56 0.49 1.00
CA GLU A 66 22.73 1.10 1.64
C GLU A 66 22.32 1.92 2.87
N PRO A 67 23.16 2.01 3.92
CA PRO A 67 22.86 2.82 5.09
C PRO A 67 22.49 4.26 4.71
N ALA A 68 21.38 4.73 5.25
CA ALA A 68 20.85 6.07 5.03
C ALA A 68 20.05 6.52 6.24
N ASP A 69 19.68 7.80 6.28
CA ASP A 69 18.83 8.35 7.32
C ASP A 69 17.40 7.78 7.28
N ASP A 70 16.71 7.84 8.41
CA ASP A 70 15.36 7.25 8.56
C ASP A 70 14.33 7.80 7.55
N TYR A 71 14.43 9.07 7.14
CA TYR A 71 13.52 9.61 6.13
C TYR A 71 13.75 8.97 4.75
N VAL A 72 15.00 8.68 4.40
CA VAL A 72 15.33 7.94 3.17
C VAL A 72 14.77 6.54 3.25
N TRP A 73 14.95 5.83 4.38
CA TRP A 73 14.35 4.51 4.58
C TRP A 73 12.83 4.51 4.48
N ALA A 74 12.17 5.53 5.04
CA ALA A 74 10.72 5.66 4.93
C ALA A 74 10.30 5.83 3.45
N ASP A 75 11.03 6.65 2.71
CA ASP A 75 10.80 6.88 1.29
C ASP A 75 11.06 5.62 0.44
N ARG A 76 12.05 4.79 0.78
CA ARG A 76 12.28 3.47 0.15
C ARG A 76 11.05 2.56 0.29
N LEU A 77 10.40 2.54 1.47
CA LEU A 77 9.17 1.77 1.68
C LEU A 77 8.00 2.30 0.83
N VAL A 78 7.92 3.62 0.66
CA VAL A 78 6.92 4.26 -0.21
C VAL A 78 7.14 3.87 -1.67
N ILE A 79 8.39 3.89 -2.14
CA ILE A 79 8.74 3.48 -3.53
C ILE A 79 8.47 2.01 -3.75
N HIS A 80 8.79 1.14 -2.79
CA HIS A 80 8.42 -0.26 -2.88
C HIS A 80 6.91 -0.45 -3.05
N CYS A 81 6.08 0.30 -2.31
CA CYS A 81 4.63 0.26 -2.50
C CYS A 81 4.19 0.72 -3.90
N ALA A 82 4.85 1.72 -4.47
CA ALA A 82 4.58 2.15 -5.84
C ALA A 82 4.96 1.08 -6.89
N ASP A 83 6.10 0.40 -6.71
CA ASP A 83 6.53 -0.71 -7.55
C ASP A 83 5.52 -1.88 -7.50
N VAL A 84 4.96 -2.18 -6.32
CA VAL A 84 3.91 -3.19 -6.16
C VAL A 84 2.61 -2.77 -6.84
N LEU A 85 2.22 -1.49 -6.76
CA LEU A 85 1.04 -0.98 -7.48
C LEU A 85 1.19 -1.10 -9.00
N GLN A 86 2.37 -0.79 -9.54
CA GLN A 86 2.67 -0.97 -10.96
C GLN A 86 2.58 -2.45 -11.36
N TYR A 87 3.08 -3.37 -10.53
CA TYR A 87 2.91 -4.81 -10.78
C TYR A 87 1.44 -5.26 -10.75
N CYS A 88 0.63 -4.74 -9.82
CA CYS A 88 -0.76 -5.17 -9.65
C CYS A 88 -1.72 -4.58 -10.69
N PHE A 89 -1.51 -3.32 -11.08
CA PHE A 89 -2.45 -2.55 -11.90
C PHE A 89 -1.85 -2.00 -13.21
N GLY A 90 -0.57 -2.25 -13.48
CA GLY A 90 0.08 -1.89 -14.74
C GLY A 90 -0.31 -2.81 -15.90
N SER A 91 -0.27 -2.27 -17.12
CA SER A 91 -0.44 -3.05 -18.34
C SER A 91 0.86 -3.81 -18.65
N GLU A 92 0.76 -5.07 -19.09
CA GLU A 92 1.92 -5.89 -19.48
C GLU A 92 2.73 -5.27 -20.64
N GLU A 93 2.14 -4.32 -21.39
CA GLU A 93 2.74 -3.66 -22.55
C GLU A 93 3.82 -2.61 -22.21
N GLU A 94 3.84 -2.03 -21.00
CA GLU A 94 4.80 -0.99 -20.61
C GLU A 94 6.20 -1.55 -20.22
N HIS A 95 6.34 -2.88 -20.12
CA HIS A 95 7.58 -3.55 -19.70
C HIS A 95 8.41 -4.12 -20.86
N LEU A 96 8.00 -3.88 -22.11
CA LEU A 96 8.85 -4.22 -23.25
C LEU A 96 9.98 -3.18 -23.33
N PRO A 97 11.26 -3.55 -23.15
CA PRO A 97 12.35 -2.62 -23.40
C PRO A 97 12.28 -2.20 -24.87
N ASP A 98 12.27 -0.88 -25.12
CA ASP A 98 12.36 -0.29 -26.45
C ASP A 98 13.45 -0.98 -27.27
N THR A 99 13.05 -1.86 -28.19
CA THR A 99 13.98 -2.64 -29.02
C THR A 99 14.47 -1.80 -30.21
N HIS A 100 14.71 -0.51 -30.00
CA HIS A 100 15.14 0.43 -31.04
C HIS A 100 16.59 0.90 -30.94
N THR A 101 17.39 0.37 -30.00
CA THR A 101 18.83 0.59 -30.04
C THR A 101 19.53 -0.64 -30.59
N GLN A 102 19.89 -0.57 -31.87
CA GLN A 102 20.67 -1.56 -32.59
C GLN A 102 22.16 -1.44 -32.19
N PRO A 103 22.84 -2.50 -31.73
CA PRO A 103 24.27 -2.63 -31.91
C PRO A 103 24.54 -3.74 -32.93
N GLN A 104 25.33 -3.41 -33.94
CA GLN A 104 25.77 -4.36 -34.94
C GLN A 104 26.93 -5.21 -34.40
N PHE A 105 26.88 -6.51 -34.69
CA PHE A 105 27.93 -7.54 -34.73
C PHE A 105 28.55 -8.10 -33.43
N GLY A 106 28.45 -9.43 -33.29
CA GLY A 106 29.29 -10.26 -32.40
C GLY A 106 28.70 -11.64 -32.10
N SER A 107 29.14 -12.67 -32.82
CA SER A 107 28.67 -14.07 -32.79
C SER A 107 28.88 -14.83 -31.46
N SER A 108 27.85 -15.49 -30.92
CA SER A 108 27.86 -16.93 -30.52
C SER A 108 26.59 -17.37 -29.76
N MET A 109 25.93 -18.38 -30.32
CA MET A 109 25.24 -19.53 -29.68
C MET A 109 24.27 -19.30 -28.50
N GLY A 110 22.97 -19.44 -28.80
CA GLY A 110 21.88 -19.67 -27.83
C GLY A 110 20.55 -19.16 -28.39
N ILE A 111 19.62 -20.05 -28.74
CA ILE A 111 18.25 -19.66 -29.08
C ILE A 111 17.60 -19.14 -27.78
N LEU A 112 17.60 -17.83 -27.57
CA LEU A 112 16.80 -17.17 -26.54
C LEU A 112 15.33 -17.31 -26.96
N HIS A 113 14.67 -18.37 -26.52
CA HIS A 113 13.22 -18.39 -26.51
C HIS A 113 12.72 -17.22 -25.64
N PRO A 114 11.75 -16.41 -26.11
CA PRO A 114 11.13 -15.42 -25.24
C PRO A 114 10.50 -16.16 -24.05
N VAL A 115 10.93 -15.78 -22.83
CA VAL A 115 10.33 -16.27 -21.59
C VAL A 115 8.83 -15.95 -21.65
N PRO A 116 7.93 -16.91 -21.44
CA PRO A 116 6.50 -16.64 -21.58
C PRO A 116 6.06 -15.58 -20.54
N PRO A 117 5.07 -14.72 -20.86
CA PRO A 117 4.65 -13.59 -20.01
C PRO A 117 4.31 -13.98 -18.56
N THR A 118 3.82 -15.21 -18.36
CA THR A 118 3.49 -15.73 -17.04
C THR A 118 4.73 -15.98 -16.17
N ASP A 119 5.84 -16.46 -16.76
CA ASP A 119 7.08 -16.71 -16.04
C ASP A 119 7.76 -15.40 -15.64
N MET A 120 7.71 -14.38 -16.52
CA MET A 120 8.17 -13.02 -16.20
C MET A 120 7.37 -12.40 -15.05
N ARG A 121 6.04 -12.57 -15.06
CA ARG A 121 5.18 -12.07 -13.98
C ARG A 121 5.46 -12.74 -12.64
N ILE A 122 5.70 -14.06 -12.64
CA ILE A 122 6.08 -14.80 -11.43
C ILE A 122 7.45 -14.35 -10.93
N ALA A 123 8.43 -14.16 -11.81
CA ALA A 123 9.75 -13.66 -11.42
C ALA A 123 9.68 -12.26 -10.80
N ARG A 124 8.90 -11.34 -11.40
CA ARG A 124 8.69 -9.99 -10.85
C ARG A 124 7.97 -10.04 -9.51
N TYR A 125 6.99 -10.93 -9.34
CA TYR A 125 6.33 -11.14 -8.05
C TYR A 125 7.33 -11.59 -6.99
N ASP A 126 8.21 -12.55 -7.31
CA ASP A 126 9.20 -13.08 -6.38
C ASP A 126 10.24 -12.02 -5.98
N GLU A 127 10.65 -11.17 -6.93
CA GLU A 127 11.50 -10.00 -6.64
C GLU A 127 10.82 -9.05 -5.63
N LEU A 128 9.56 -8.68 -5.87
CA LEU A 128 8.82 -7.79 -4.97
C LEU A 128 8.62 -8.42 -3.57
N VAL A 129 8.35 -9.72 -3.50
CA VAL A 129 8.24 -10.43 -2.22
C VAL A 129 9.60 -10.51 -1.51
N SER A 130 10.72 -10.62 -2.24
CA SER A 130 12.06 -10.68 -1.64
C SER A 130 12.43 -9.42 -0.86
N PHE A 131 11.81 -8.27 -1.18
CA PHE A 131 11.97 -7.02 -0.45
C PHE A 131 11.70 -7.18 1.05
N GLU A 132 10.72 -8.01 1.44
CA GLU A 132 10.40 -8.24 2.86
C GLU A 132 11.53 -8.98 3.60
N SER A 133 12.19 -9.92 2.92
CA SER A 133 13.35 -10.62 3.49
C SER A 133 14.52 -9.65 3.65
N LEU A 134 14.81 -8.84 2.62
CA LEU A 134 15.83 -7.79 2.69
C LEU A 134 15.54 -6.75 3.77
N TRP A 135 14.28 -6.33 3.92
CA TRP A 135 13.85 -5.40 4.96
C TRP A 135 14.05 -5.98 6.37
N SER A 136 13.78 -7.27 6.55
CA SER A 136 14.02 -7.94 7.84
C SER A 136 15.51 -8.03 8.19
N GLU A 137 16.39 -8.17 7.20
CA GLU A 137 17.83 -8.34 7.39
C GLU A 137 18.58 -7.00 7.49
N LEU A 138 18.25 -6.05 6.63
CA LEU A 138 19.00 -4.81 6.40
C LEU A 138 18.27 -3.55 6.86
N GLY A 139 16.97 -3.65 7.17
CA GLY A 139 16.17 -2.53 7.65
C GLY A 139 16.74 -1.94 8.96
N PRO A 140 16.73 -0.61 9.11
CA PRO A 140 17.34 0.04 10.26
C PRO A 140 16.56 -0.31 11.55
N PRO A 141 17.26 -0.59 12.68
CA PRO A 141 16.61 -0.90 13.95
C PRO A 141 15.67 0.19 14.47
N SER A 142 15.84 1.44 14.03
CA SER A 142 14.98 2.58 14.37
C SER A 142 13.53 2.39 13.94
N PHE A 143 13.26 1.57 12.93
CA PHE A 143 11.91 1.26 12.46
C PHE A 143 11.22 0.17 13.29
N LYS A 144 11.88 -0.38 14.33
CA LYS A 144 11.21 -1.25 15.29
C LYS A 144 10.38 -0.40 16.26
N PRO A 145 9.16 -0.84 16.62
CA PRO A 145 8.37 -0.14 17.61
C PRO A 145 9.09 -0.09 18.96
N ILE A 146 9.06 1.07 19.62
CA ILE A 146 9.60 1.25 20.99
C ILE A 146 8.72 0.58 22.04
N TYR A 147 7.44 0.36 21.71
CA TYR A 147 6.48 -0.37 22.52
C TYR A 147 5.55 -1.17 21.62
N THR A 148 5.30 -2.43 22.00
CA THR A 148 4.37 -3.33 21.33
C THR A 148 3.48 -4.00 22.36
N ARG A 149 2.18 -3.99 22.10
CA ARG A 149 1.19 -4.76 22.87
C ARG A 149 0.23 -5.43 21.91
N GLU A 150 0.02 -6.72 22.12
CA GLU A 150 -0.95 -7.50 21.36
C GLU A 150 -2.40 -7.10 21.73
N PRO A 151 -3.35 -7.29 20.79
CA PRO A 151 -4.77 -7.06 21.07
C PRO A 151 -5.27 -7.94 22.23
N ASP A 152 -6.15 -7.38 23.08
CA ASP A 152 -6.84 -8.11 24.13
C ASP A 152 -8.35 -8.13 23.89
N ARG A 153 -8.81 -9.18 23.19
CA ARG A 153 -10.23 -9.35 22.87
C ARG A 153 -11.13 -9.47 24.11
N SER A 154 -10.60 -9.93 25.24
CA SER A 154 -11.39 -10.05 26.48
C SER A 154 -11.79 -8.67 27.03
N ARG A 155 -11.02 -7.64 26.67
CA ARG A 155 -11.24 -6.24 27.03
C ARG A 155 -11.84 -5.41 25.89
N GLY A 156 -12.21 -6.06 24.78
CA GLY A 156 -12.68 -5.39 23.57
C GLY A 156 -11.60 -4.67 22.76
N GLU A 157 -10.33 -4.94 23.04
CA GLU A 157 -9.19 -4.30 22.37
C GLU A 157 -8.82 -5.12 21.13
N VAL A 158 -9.27 -4.66 19.96
CA VAL A 158 -9.11 -5.38 18.68
C VAL A 158 -7.78 -5.09 17.99
N PHE A 159 -7.25 -3.88 18.15
CA PHE A 159 -6.03 -3.43 17.48
C PHE A 159 -4.80 -3.62 18.37
N PRO A 160 -3.62 -3.91 17.80
CA PRO A 160 -2.37 -3.89 18.55
C PRO A 160 -1.97 -2.43 18.87
N GLU A 161 -1.24 -2.24 19.95
CA GLU A 161 -0.55 -0.96 20.20
C GLU A 161 0.89 -1.03 19.67
N LEU A 162 1.25 -0.08 18.82
CA LEU A 162 2.53 -0.03 18.11
C LEU A 162 3.06 1.40 18.11
N TRP A 163 3.94 1.71 19.06
CA TRP A 163 4.48 3.05 19.22
C TRP A 163 5.83 3.12 18.53
N TYR A 164 6.03 4.13 17.68
CA TYR A 164 7.28 4.35 16.96
C TYR A 164 7.95 5.63 17.43
N LEU A 165 9.27 5.70 17.27
CA LEU A 165 10.05 6.84 17.73
C LEU A 165 9.78 8.10 16.88
N ASN A 166 9.51 7.94 15.57
CA ASN A 166 9.31 9.05 14.65
C ASN A 166 8.13 8.79 13.68
N ASN A 167 7.43 9.86 13.31
CA ASN A 167 6.34 9.84 12.33
C ASN A 167 6.77 9.33 10.95
N CYS A 168 8.04 9.55 10.53
CA CYS A 168 8.53 9.01 9.26
C CYS A 168 8.52 7.48 9.24
N HIS A 169 8.78 6.82 10.38
CA HIS A 169 8.71 5.36 10.50
C HIS A 169 7.29 4.88 10.24
N VAL A 170 6.31 5.50 10.90
CA VAL A 170 4.89 5.18 10.73
C VAL A 170 4.47 5.38 9.27
N ALA A 171 4.82 6.54 8.69
CA ALA A 171 4.50 6.85 7.31
C ALA A 171 5.03 5.78 6.34
N GLY A 172 6.33 5.44 6.41
CA GLY A 172 6.92 4.42 5.52
C GLY A 172 6.33 3.02 5.76
N LEU A 173 6.21 2.60 7.01
CA LEU A 173 5.72 1.25 7.36
C LEU A 173 4.27 1.04 6.94
N GLN A 174 3.41 2.07 7.00
CA GLN A 174 2.03 1.91 6.52
C GLN A 174 1.94 1.67 5.01
N PHE A 175 2.82 2.28 4.21
CA PHE A 175 2.91 1.96 2.77
C PHE A 175 3.44 0.56 2.53
N LEU A 176 4.38 0.08 3.36
CA LEU A 176 4.81 -1.32 3.32
C LEU A 176 3.64 -2.29 3.63
N GLU A 177 2.78 -1.97 4.60
CA GLU A 177 1.59 -2.78 4.88
C GLU A 177 0.58 -2.77 3.71
N LEU A 178 0.36 -1.64 3.03
CA LEU A 178 -0.46 -1.60 1.81
C LEU A 178 0.12 -2.47 0.69
N ALA A 179 1.44 -2.42 0.49
CA ALA A 179 2.15 -3.28 -0.45
C ALA A 179 1.93 -4.76 -0.12
N ARG A 180 1.99 -5.14 1.15
CA ARG A 180 1.69 -6.52 1.59
C ARG A 180 0.26 -6.95 1.29
N ILE A 181 -0.74 -6.08 1.47
CA ILE A 181 -2.13 -6.39 1.09
C ILE A 181 -2.19 -6.77 -0.39
N LEU A 182 -1.57 -5.96 -1.26
CA LEU A 182 -1.54 -6.20 -2.70
C LEU A 182 -0.79 -7.50 -3.05
N LEU A 183 0.40 -7.73 -2.48
CA LEU A 183 1.18 -8.95 -2.75
C LEU A 183 0.49 -10.23 -2.26
N VAL A 184 -0.33 -10.14 -1.20
CA VAL A 184 -1.14 -11.26 -0.72
C VAL A 184 -2.30 -11.55 -1.69
N VAL A 185 -2.99 -10.51 -2.16
CA VAL A 185 -4.16 -10.64 -3.04
C VAL A 185 -3.79 -11.00 -4.49
N TYR A 186 -2.72 -10.41 -5.03
CA TYR A 186 -2.26 -10.57 -6.41
C TYR A 186 -1.18 -11.64 -6.58
N ASN A 187 -1.10 -12.60 -5.66
CA ASN A 187 -0.15 -13.69 -5.72
C ASN A 187 -0.46 -14.62 -6.92
N PRO A 188 0.40 -14.69 -7.95
CA PRO A 188 0.13 -15.47 -9.17
C PRO A 188 0.18 -16.99 -8.92
N LYS A 189 0.72 -17.42 -7.77
CA LYS A 189 0.87 -18.83 -7.36
C LYS A 189 -0.37 -19.38 -6.65
N LEU A 190 -1.41 -18.55 -6.43
CA LEU A 190 -2.66 -19.01 -5.81
C LEU A 190 -3.42 -19.99 -6.73
N PRO A 191 -3.96 -21.09 -6.20
CA PRO A 191 -4.76 -22.03 -6.99
C PRO A 191 -6.02 -21.36 -7.52
N ARG A 192 -6.20 -21.38 -8.85
CA ARG A 192 -7.34 -20.77 -9.54
C ARG A 192 -8.60 -21.64 -9.58
N LEU A 193 -8.45 -22.95 -9.39
CA LEU A 193 -9.54 -23.92 -9.42
C LEU A 193 -9.23 -25.11 -8.51
N GLY A 194 -10.28 -25.72 -7.96
CA GLY A 194 -10.21 -26.99 -7.23
C GLY A 194 -10.30 -26.85 -5.70
N PRO A 195 -10.26 -27.98 -4.97
CA PRO A 195 -10.52 -28.00 -3.53
C PRO A 195 -9.58 -27.12 -2.68
N SER A 196 -8.34 -26.92 -3.13
CA SER A 196 -7.36 -26.07 -2.46
C SER A 196 -7.65 -24.57 -2.57
N GLN A 197 -8.45 -24.14 -3.55
CA GLN A 197 -8.80 -22.73 -3.77
C GLN A 197 -9.48 -22.10 -2.56
N ARG A 198 -10.48 -22.79 -1.98
CA ARG A 198 -11.23 -22.27 -0.82
C ARG A 198 -10.32 -22.09 0.39
N THR A 199 -9.42 -23.03 0.64
CA THR A 199 -8.44 -22.95 1.74
C THR A 199 -7.44 -21.82 1.50
N ALA A 200 -6.95 -21.66 0.26
CA ALA A 200 -6.06 -20.58 -0.11
C ALA A 200 -6.72 -19.21 0.07
N MET A 201 -7.97 -19.03 -0.38
CA MET A 201 -8.70 -17.77 -0.24
C MET A 201 -8.95 -17.41 1.23
N ARG A 202 -9.33 -18.39 2.08
CA ARG A 202 -9.43 -18.17 3.53
C ARG A 202 -8.09 -17.75 4.15
N SER A 203 -6.98 -18.26 3.63
CA SER A 203 -5.65 -17.84 4.09
C SER A 203 -5.32 -16.42 3.64
N VAL A 204 -5.72 -16.03 2.43
CA VAL A 204 -5.62 -14.64 1.94
C VAL A 204 -6.43 -13.72 2.85
N ASP A 205 -7.70 -14.04 3.12
CA ASP A 205 -8.56 -13.23 4.00
C ASP A 205 -7.98 -13.05 5.39
N ARG A 206 -7.43 -14.13 5.98
CA ARG A 206 -6.78 -14.06 7.30
C ARG A 206 -5.58 -13.12 7.29
N LYS A 207 -4.73 -13.19 6.27
CA LYS A 207 -3.54 -12.34 6.14
C LYS A 207 -3.94 -10.88 5.94
N VAL A 208 -4.86 -10.61 5.01
CA VAL A 208 -5.34 -9.24 4.74
C VAL A 208 -5.95 -8.62 6.00
N ARG A 209 -6.83 -9.34 6.72
CA ARG A 209 -7.39 -8.85 7.99
C ARG A 209 -6.31 -8.52 9.01
N SER A 210 -5.32 -9.39 9.19
CA SER A 210 -4.20 -9.14 10.11
C SER A 210 -3.44 -7.86 9.76
N ILE A 211 -3.23 -7.59 8.47
CA ILE A 211 -2.55 -6.38 8.00
C ILE A 211 -3.41 -5.14 8.24
N VAL A 212 -4.72 -5.20 7.95
CA VAL A 212 -5.66 -4.09 8.23
C VAL A 212 -5.71 -3.75 9.72
N LEU A 213 -5.80 -4.76 10.60
CA LEU A 213 -5.78 -4.55 12.05
C LEU A 213 -4.47 -3.88 12.51
N ARG A 214 -3.34 -4.29 11.94
CA ARG A 214 -2.04 -3.68 12.20
C ARG A 214 -1.96 -2.23 11.74
N LEU A 215 -2.47 -1.91 10.54
CA LEU A 215 -2.57 -0.54 10.03
C LEU A 215 -3.38 0.37 10.97
N CYS A 216 -4.53 -0.12 11.44
CA CYS A 216 -5.35 0.59 12.42
C CYS A 216 -4.61 0.80 13.75
N GLY A 217 -3.94 -0.25 14.26
CA GLY A 217 -3.14 -0.16 15.48
C GLY A 217 -2.02 0.87 15.38
N MET A 218 -1.28 0.87 14.26
CA MET A 218 -0.26 1.89 13.97
C MET A 218 -0.85 3.30 13.94
N ALA A 219 -1.98 3.49 13.26
CA ALA A 219 -2.61 4.80 13.13
C ALA A 219 -3.09 5.36 14.47
N LEU A 220 -3.77 4.52 15.27
CA LEU A 220 -4.31 4.93 16.58
C LEU A 220 -3.21 5.16 17.62
N SER A 221 -2.16 4.34 17.60
CA SER A 221 -1.02 4.49 18.52
C SER A 221 -0.20 5.76 18.24
N ASN A 222 -0.31 6.33 17.03
CA ASN A 222 0.49 7.49 16.59
C ASN A 222 -0.44 8.61 16.05
N GLN A 223 -1.54 8.86 16.76
CA GLN A 223 -2.64 9.76 16.36
C GLN A 223 -2.27 11.24 16.14
N HIS A 224 -1.06 11.66 16.51
CA HIS A 224 -0.57 13.03 16.26
C HIS A 224 -0.30 13.31 14.78
N SER A 225 -0.41 12.30 13.90
CA SER A 225 -0.22 12.42 12.45
C SER A 225 -1.48 11.95 11.69
N PRO A 226 -2.33 12.88 11.21
CA PRO A 226 -3.54 12.55 10.45
C PRO A 226 -3.34 11.62 9.23
N PRO A 227 -2.22 11.69 8.47
CA PRO A 227 -1.93 10.76 7.37
C PRO A 227 -2.01 9.28 7.76
N GLY A 228 -1.72 8.97 9.03
CA GLY A 228 -1.81 7.61 9.55
C GLY A 228 -3.23 7.05 9.50
N LEU A 229 -4.19 7.84 9.95
CA LEU A 229 -5.61 7.47 9.95
C LEU A 229 -6.19 7.42 8.54
N VAL A 230 -5.77 8.33 7.64
CA VAL A 230 -6.18 8.30 6.22
C VAL A 230 -5.71 7.02 5.53
N THR A 231 -4.48 6.58 5.79
CA THR A 231 -3.97 5.33 5.20
C THR A 231 -4.74 4.10 5.71
N ALA A 232 -5.04 4.07 7.02
CA ALA A 232 -5.85 3.01 7.60
C ALA A 232 -7.29 3.01 7.07
N SER A 233 -7.93 4.18 6.89
CA SER A 233 -9.30 4.26 6.39
C SER A 233 -9.45 3.75 4.95
N VAL A 234 -8.45 3.96 4.12
CA VAL A 234 -8.38 3.42 2.76
C VAL A 234 -8.29 1.89 2.79
N ALA A 235 -7.44 1.32 3.65
CA ALA A 235 -7.36 -0.13 3.81
C ALA A 235 -8.67 -0.73 4.36
N ILE A 236 -9.31 -0.05 5.32
CA ILE A 236 -10.63 -0.41 5.85
C ILE A 236 -11.67 -0.40 4.72
N GLY A 237 -11.75 0.66 3.91
CA GLY A 237 -12.73 0.75 2.84
C GLY A 237 -12.55 -0.33 1.77
N MET A 238 -11.31 -0.70 1.46
CA MET A 238 -10.99 -1.67 0.40
C MET A 238 -11.05 -3.14 0.85
N CYS A 239 -10.90 -3.41 2.14
CA CYS A 239 -10.75 -4.78 2.66
C CYS A 239 -11.65 -5.09 3.86
N GLY A 240 -12.46 -4.13 4.31
CA GLY A 240 -13.29 -4.23 5.51
C GLY A 240 -14.44 -5.23 5.38
N ASP A 241 -14.93 -5.48 4.16
CA ASP A 241 -15.95 -6.49 3.86
C ASP A 241 -15.53 -7.91 4.29
N ARG A 242 -14.23 -8.19 4.37
CA ARG A 242 -13.67 -9.48 4.80
C ARG A 242 -13.85 -9.76 6.30
N PHE A 243 -14.24 -8.78 7.11
CA PHE A 243 -14.40 -8.92 8.55
C PHE A 243 -15.78 -9.44 8.91
N THR A 244 -15.83 -10.51 9.71
CA THR A 244 -17.07 -11.22 10.07
C THR A 244 -17.48 -11.04 11.53
N GLU A 245 -16.54 -10.72 12.41
CA GLU A 245 -16.79 -10.59 13.84
C GLU A 245 -17.29 -9.18 14.17
N ARG A 246 -18.43 -9.09 14.86
CA ARG A 246 -19.08 -7.82 15.21
C ARG A 246 -18.13 -6.84 15.92
N ILE A 247 -17.33 -7.34 16.85
CA ILE A 247 -16.37 -6.53 17.61
C ILE A 247 -15.29 -5.91 16.72
N GLU A 248 -14.85 -6.63 15.68
CA GLU A 248 -13.87 -6.10 14.72
C GLU A 248 -14.53 -5.06 13.83
N GLN A 249 -15.73 -5.36 13.31
CA GLN A 249 -16.50 -4.44 12.47
C GLN A 249 -16.77 -3.10 13.18
N GLU A 250 -17.20 -3.13 14.43
CA GLU A 250 -17.41 -1.93 15.26
C GLU A 250 -16.11 -1.17 15.51
N ALA A 251 -15.01 -1.88 15.78
CA ALA A 251 -13.69 -1.24 15.96
C ALA A 251 -13.22 -0.53 14.67
N LEU A 252 -13.43 -1.12 13.48
CA LEU A 252 -13.10 -0.49 12.19
C LEU A 252 -13.97 0.75 11.94
N LEU A 253 -15.28 0.70 12.25
CA LEU A 253 -16.14 1.89 12.19
C LEU A 253 -15.67 2.97 13.15
N GLY A 254 -15.19 2.60 14.34
CA GLY A 254 -14.61 3.55 15.31
C GLY A 254 -13.41 4.32 14.73
N VAL A 255 -12.54 3.67 13.97
CA VAL A 255 -11.42 4.34 13.26
C VAL A 255 -11.95 5.33 12.22
N LEU A 256 -12.95 4.93 11.42
CA LEU A 256 -13.56 5.79 10.41
C LEU A 256 -14.30 6.99 11.02
N ALA A 257 -15.00 6.79 12.13
CA ALA A 257 -15.68 7.84 12.88
C ALA A 257 -14.67 8.85 13.44
N LYS A 258 -13.62 8.37 14.13
CA LYS A 258 -12.54 9.23 14.66
C LYS A 258 -11.92 10.10 13.57
N LEU A 259 -11.61 9.52 12.41
CA LEU A 259 -11.05 10.27 11.27
C LEU A 259 -12.05 11.32 10.73
N GLY A 260 -13.35 11.02 10.71
CA GLY A 260 -14.39 11.96 10.32
C GLY A 260 -14.56 13.10 11.32
N ASP A 261 -14.64 12.77 12.60
CA ASP A 261 -14.95 13.72 13.68
C ASP A 261 -13.76 14.65 14.00
N GLU A 262 -12.53 14.11 14.03
CA GLU A 262 -11.34 14.87 14.42
C GLU A 262 -10.66 15.60 13.26
N HIS A 263 -10.86 15.14 12.02
CA HIS A 263 -10.16 15.66 10.84
C HIS A 263 -11.08 16.03 9.66
N ALA A 264 -12.40 15.97 9.84
CA ALA A 264 -13.40 16.29 8.81
C ALA A 264 -13.22 15.49 7.50
N TYR A 265 -12.64 14.28 7.57
CA TYR A 265 -12.47 13.43 6.39
C TYR A 265 -13.79 12.73 6.06
N PRO A 266 -14.22 12.67 4.79
CA PRO A 266 -15.53 12.13 4.42
C PRO A 266 -15.56 10.59 4.48
N THR A 267 -15.81 10.02 5.65
CA THR A 267 -15.85 8.55 5.84
C THR A 267 -17.26 7.94 5.80
N PHE A 268 -18.32 8.76 5.86
CA PHE A 268 -19.71 8.31 5.96
C PHE A 268 -20.11 7.27 4.90
N SER A 269 -19.84 7.55 3.62
CA SER A 269 -20.18 6.62 2.53
C SER A 269 -19.46 5.27 2.66
N THR A 270 -18.24 5.27 3.19
CA THR A 270 -17.47 4.04 3.44
C THR A 270 -18.08 3.26 4.60
N GLN A 271 -18.48 3.93 5.68
CA GLN A 271 -19.15 3.30 6.81
C GLN A 271 -20.45 2.60 6.38
N GLU A 272 -21.29 3.29 5.60
CA GLU A 272 -22.55 2.73 5.11
C GLU A 272 -22.31 1.55 4.17
N LEU A 273 -21.34 1.63 3.26
CA LEU A 273 -20.98 0.52 2.38
C LEU A 273 -20.57 -0.73 3.19
N LEU A 274 -19.78 -0.55 4.24
CA LEU A 274 -19.33 -1.66 5.08
C LEU A 274 -20.46 -2.28 5.89
N LYS A 275 -21.34 -1.47 6.50
CA LYS A 275 -22.53 -1.97 7.21
C LYS A 275 -23.40 -2.84 6.31
N ARG A 276 -23.62 -2.42 5.05
CA ARG A 276 -24.34 -3.22 4.05
C ARG A 276 -23.61 -4.52 3.73
N ALA A 277 -22.29 -4.44 3.49
CA ALA A 277 -21.47 -5.62 3.19
C ALA A 277 -21.48 -6.65 4.33
N TRP A 278 -21.58 -6.18 5.58
CA TRP A 278 -21.70 -7.02 6.77
C TRP A 278 -23.13 -7.48 7.09
N GLY A 279 -24.13 -7.06 6.30
CA GLY A 279 -25.53 -7.43 6.48
C GLY A 279 -26.21 -6.77 7.69
N TRP A 280 -25.78 -5.57 8.07
CA TRP A 280 -26.36 -4.84 9.21
C TRP A 280 -27.72 -4.18 8.91
N ASP A 281 -28.19 -4.22 7.65
CA ASP A 281 -29.44 -3.59 7.17
C ASP A 281 -30.75 -4.25 7.70
N GLY A 282 -30.70 -4.92 8.85
CA GLY A 282 -31.83 -5.62 9.47
C GLY A 282 -32.04 -5.32 10.95
N TYR A 283 -31.34 -4.32 11.52
CA TYR A 283 -31.46 -3.96 12.94
C TYR A 283 -32.03 -2.54 13.14
N ASP A 284 -33.07 -2.19 12.40
CA ASP A 284 -33.94 -1.07 12.77
C ASP A 284 -35.05 -1.60 13.70
N GLY A 285 -34.84 -1.36 14.99
CA GLY A 285 -35.86 -1.19 16.05
C GLY A 285 -37.09 -2.09 16.04
N SER A 286 -37.00 -3.21 16.74
CA SER A 286 -38.17 -3.80 17.42
C SER A 286 -37.93 -3.76 18.93
N GLU A 287 -38.12 -2.57 19.51
CA GLU A 287 -38.55 -2.36 20.90
C GLU A 287 -39.57 -1.22 20.93
#